data_AF-A0A355YQI0-F1
#
_entry.id   AF-A0A355YQI0-F1
#
_cell.length_a   1.000
_cell.length_b   1.000
_cell.length_c   1.000
_cell.angle_alpha   90.00
_cell.angle_beta   90.00
_cell.angle_gamma   90.00
#
_symmetry.space_group_name_H-M   'P 1'
#
loop_
_entity.id
_entity.type
_entity.pdbx_description
1 polymer ?
#
loop_
_entity_poly.entity_id
_entity_poly.type
_entity_poly.pdbx_seq_one_letter_code
_entity_poly.pdbx_strand_id
1 'polypeptide(L)' 'MLENSRKKLSRKHADMIVANNLKTAGAGFGTDTNVVTLITQDNVRELPILSKDEVAHAILDQIIQSPV' A
#
# COMPACT_ATOMS: atom_id res chain seq x y z
N MET A 1 8.07 3.29 -9.10
CA MET A 1 6.83 3.04 -8.33
C MET A 1 6.50 4.24 -7.46
N LEU A 2 7.36 4.57 -6.48
CA LEU A 2 7.10 5.64 -5.50
C LEU A 2 6.77 7.02 -6.13
N GLU A 3 7.55 7.46 -7.13
CA GLU A 3 7.29 8.74 -7.81
C GLU A 3 5.91 8.77 -8.50
N ASN A 4 5.58 7.71 -9.25
CA ASN A 4 4.27 7.58 -9.90
C ASN A 4 3.13 7.53 -8.87
N SER A 5 3.33 6.86 -7.74
CA SER A 5 2.37 6.80 -6.65
C SER A 5 2.16 8.17 -6.00
N ARG A 6 3.22 8.94 -5.72
CA ARG A 6 3.10 10.32 -5.19
C ARG A 6 2.38 11.26 -6.17
N LYS A 7 2.69 11.17 -7.47
CA LYS A 7 1.95 11.90 -8.52
C LYS A 7 0.47 11.52 -8.54
N LYS A 8 0.16 10.23 -8.40
CA LYS A 8 -1.23 9.74 -8.37
C LYS A 8 -1.98 10.18 -7.11
N LEU A 9 -1.33 10.16 -5.94
CA LEU A 9 -1.86 10.63 -4.66
C LEU A 9 -2.37 12.08 -4.79
N SER A 10 -1.49 12.99 -5.23
CA SER A 10 -1.82 14.41 -5.42
C SER A 10 -2.89 14.61 -6.50
N ARG A 11 -2.73 14.00 -7.68
CA ARG A 11 -3.68 14.14 -8.80
C ARG A 11 -5.09 13.63 -8.46
N LYS A 12 -5.20 12.62 -7.60
CA LYS A 12 -6.49 12.03 -7.21
C LYS A 12 -7.07 12.66 -5.95
N HIS A 13 -6.36 13.60 -5.31
CA HIS A 13 -6.74 14.14 -4.01
C HIS A 13 -7.05 13.03 -3.00
N ALA A 14 -6.21 11.99 -2.99
CA ALA A 14 -6.34 10.86 -2.09
C ALA A 14 -5.41 11.03 -0.89
N ASP A 15 -5.83 10.56 0.28
CA ASP A 15 -5.03 10.62 1.52
C ASP A 15 -3.98 9.51 1.57
N MET A 16 -4.25 8.39 0.89
CA MET A 16 -3.36 7.24 0.82
C MET A 16 -3.44 6.51 -0.52
N ILE A 17 -2.29 6.02 -0.99
CA ILE A 17 -2.14 5.07 -2.08
C ILE A 17 -1.55 3.78 -1.51
N VAL A 18 -2.21 2.66 -1.79
CA VAL A 18 -1.66 1.31 -1.60
C VAL A 18 -1.06 0.85 -2.92
N ALA A 19 0.27 0.71 -2.98
CA ALA A 19 0.98 0.34 -4.19
C ALA A 19 1.48 -1.11 -4.12
N ASN A 20 0.98 -1.98 -4.99
CA ASN A 20 1.44 -3.36 -5.09
C ASN A 20 2.84 -3.43 -5.70
N ASN A 21 3.68 -4.32 -5.16
CA ASN A 21 4.97 -4.69 -5.72
C ASN A 21 4.90 -6.09 -6.35
N LEU A 22 4.74 -6.14 -7.68
CA LEU A 22 4.64 -7.39 -8.44
C LEU A 22 6.01 -8.04 -8.76
N LYS A 23 7.12 -7.43 -8.32
CA LYS A 23 8.47 -7.98 -8.59
C LYS A 23 8.87 -9.06 -7.60
N THR A 24 8.13 -9.21 -6.50
CA THR A 24 8.39 -10.23 -5.49
C THR A 24 7.70 -11.53 -5.88
N ALA A 25 8.47 -12.61 -6.01
CA ALA A 25 7.92 -13.93 -6.32
C ALA A 25 6.87 -14.34 -5.26
N GLY A 26 5.74 -14.87 -5.74
CA GLY A 26 4.63 -15.28 -4.89
C GLY A 26 3.68 -14.15 -4.46
N ALA A 27 3.99 -12.88 -4.72
CA ALA A 27 3.14 -11.76 -4.33
C ALA A 27 2.29 -11.22 -5.50
N GLY A 28 1.01 -10.91 -5.24
CA GLY A 28 0.17 -10.14 -6.13
C GLY A 28 -1.02 -10.92 -6.69
N PHE A 29 -1.20 -10.85 -8.02
CA PHE A 29 -2.35 -11.47 -8.67
C PHE A 29 -2.21 -12.99 -8.75
N GLY A 30 -3.31 -13.72 -8.54
CA GLY A 30 -3.32 -15.18 -8.63
C GLY A 30 -2.63 -15.93 -7.48
N THR A 31 -2.21 -15.24 -6.41
CA THR A 31 -1.61 -15.84 -5.21
C THR A 31 -2.35 -15.41 -3.95
N ASP A 32 -2.08 -16.02 -2.80
CA ASP A 32 -2.74 -15.66 -1.53
C ASP A 32 -2.03 -14.54 -0.76
N THR A 33 -0.87 -14.11 -1.23
CA THR A 33 -0.02 -13.11 -0.57
C THR A 33 0.20 -11.88 -1.44
N ASN A 34 0.62 -10.79 -0.81
CA ASN A 34 0.94 -9.55 -1.49
C ASN A 34 2.11 -8.84 -0.77
N VAL A 35 2.78 -7.97 -1.52
CA VAL A 35 3.77 -7.02 -0.99
C VAL A 35 3.29 -5.66 -1.42
N VAL A 36 2.98 -4.79 -0.47
CA VAL A 36 2.45 -3.46 -0.74
C VAL A 36 3.25 -2.39 -0.02
N THR A 37 3.28 -1.20 -0.61
CA THR A 37 3.75 0.01 0.05
C THR A 37 2.57 0.94 0.31
N LEU A 38 2.37 1.30 1.58
CA LEU A 38 1.41 2.32 2.00
C LEU A 38 2.07 3.69 1.84
N ILE A 39 1.46 4.56 1.05
CA ILE A 39 2.04 5.85 0.66
C ILE A 39 1.00 6.93 0.98
N THR A 40 1.34 7.81 1.91
CA THR A 40 0.59 9.02 2.26
C THR A 40 1.39 10.25 1.87
N GLN A 41 0.91 11.45 2.19
CA GLN A 41 1.66 12.69 1.97
C GLN A 41 2.99 12.67 2.75
N ASP A 42 2.92 12.26 4.02
CA ASP A 42 4.00 12.41 5.00
C ASP A 42 4.78 11.11 5.25
N ASN A 43 4.20 9.95 4.92
CA ASN A 43 4.79 8.65 5.24
C ASN A 43 4.82 7.69 4.04
N VAL A 44 5.85 6.86 4.01
CA VAL A 44 6.03 5.75 3.06
C VAL A 44 6.44 4.52 3.85
N ARG A 45 5.57 3.51 3.89
CA ARG A 45 5.79 2.28 4.66
C ARG A 45 5.65 1.07 3.76
N GLU A 46 6.73 0.35 3.54
CA GLU A 46 6.69 -0.94 2.87
C GLU A 46 6.31 -2.03 3.88
N LEU A 47 5.36 -2.88 3.50
CA LEU A 47 5.00 -4.07 4.27
C LEU A 47 5.79 -5.27 3.75
N PRO A 48 6.14 -6.23 4.63
CA PRO A 48 6.70 -7.50 4.19
C PRO A 48 5.70 -8.28 3.32
N ILE A 49 6.11 -9.44 2.80
CA ILE A 49 5.14 -10.36 2.19
C ILE A 49 4.16 -10.83 3.26
N LEU A 50 2.88 -10.59 3.00
CA LEU A 50 1.79 -10.88 3.92
C LEU A 50 0.66 -11.57 3.15
N SER A 51 -0.19 -12.32 3.83
CA SER A 51 -1.46 -12.74 3.25
C SER A 51 -2.31 -11.52 2.86
N LYS A 52 -3.22 -11.69 1.91
CA LYS A 52 -4.14 -10.61 1.51
C LYS A 52 -5.00 -10.11 2.67
N ASP A 53 -5.36 -11.00 3.59
CA ASP A 53 -6.12 -10.64 4.79
C ASP A 53 -5.27 -9.78 5.73
N GLU A 54 -4.02 -10.15 6.00
CA GLU A 54 -3.10 -9.33 6.81
C GLU A 54 -2.83 -7.96 6.16
N VAL A 55 -2.74 -7.90 4.82
CA VAL A 55 -2.64 -6.62 4.10
C VAL A 55 -3.90 -5.77 4.30
N ALA A 56 -5.08 -6.37 4.26
CA ALA A 56 -6.33 -5.65 4.50
C ALA A 56 -6.39 -5.05 5.91
N HIS A 57 -5.97 -5.82 6.93
CA HIS A 57 -5.88 -5.32 8.31
C HIS A 57 -4.88 -4.16 8.42
N ALA A 58 -3.69 -4.30 7.84
CA ALA A 58 -2.67 -3.24 7.87
C ALA A 58 -3.14 -1.94 7.18
N ILE A 59 -3.96 -2.04 6.12
CA ILE A 59 -4.57 -0.89 5.46
C ILE A 59 -5.58 -0.22 6.40
N LEU A 60 -6.46 -1.00 7.05
CA LEU A 60 -7.44 -0.46 8.00
C LEU A 60 -6.77 0.19 9.21
N ASP A 61 -5.74 -0.44 9.77
CA ASP A 61 -4.96 0.11 10.89
C ASP A 61 -4.36 1.47 10.50
N GLN A 62 -3.80 1.57 9.30
CA GLN A 62 -3.23 2.83 8.80
C GLN A 62 -4.29 3.92 8.62
N ILE A 63 -5.49 3.57 8.13
CA ILE A 63 -6.61 4.51 7.98
C ILE A 63 -7.07 5.02 9.34
N ILE A 64 -7.16 4.15 10.35
CA ILE A 64 -7.63 4.51 11.70
C ILE A 64 -6.59 5.37 12.44
N GLN A 65 -5.30 5.14 12.21
CA GLN A 65 -4.22 5.90 12.85
C GLN A 65 -3.97 7.28 12.23
N SER A 66 -4.34 7.48 10.97
CA SER A 66 -4.21 8.78 10.33
C SER A 66 -5.25 9.77 10.88
N PRO A 67 -4.84 10.95 11.38
CA PRO A 67 -5.80 11.99 11.74
C PRO A 67 -6.57 12.44 10.49
N VAL A 68 -7.90 12.58 10.64
CA VAL A 68 -8.80 13.13 9.62
C VAL A 68 -8.66 14.64 9.54
#